data_AF-F5XGY6-F1
#
_entry.id   AF-F5XGY6-F1
#
_cell.length_a   1.000
_cell.length_b   1.000
_cell.length_c   1.000
_cell.angle_alpha   90.00
_cell.angle_beta   90.00
_cell.angle_gamma   90.00
#
_symmetry.space_group_name_H-M   'P 1'
#
loop_
_entity.id
_entity.type
_entity.pdbx_description
1 polymer ?
#
loop_
_entity_poly.entity_id
_entity_poly.type
_entity_poly.pdbx_seq_one_letter_code
_entity_poly.pdbx_strand_id
1 'polypeptide(L)'
;MLALDVLLLVELKPAELPQLHDRETLVDKRYHRDVWRPVGDPGTILVDGQIAGTWRPRKSGRSLTISIKTFDSLPAAKRKSLKGEAEQIAPLRGASSVDVAFDTY
;
A
#
# COMPACT_ATOMS: atom_id res chain seq x y z
N MET A 1 -9.34 11.32 -22.04
CA MET A 1 -8.05 10.60 -22.01
C MET A 1 -7.59 10.55 -20.57
N LEU A 2 -8.16 9.63 -19.79
CA LEU A 2 -7.94 9.51 -18.35
C LEU A 2 -6.75 8.58 -18.15
N ALA A 3 -5.62 9.14 -17.72
CA ALA A 3 -4.47 8.35 -17.36
C ALA A 3 -4.83 7.50 -16.14
N LEU A 4 -4.88 6.18 -16.33
CA LEU A 4 -5.11 5.20 -15.28
C LEU A 4 -3.81 5.00 -14.48
N ASP A 5 -3.29 6.06 -13.86
CA ASP A 5 -2.15 6.05 -12.94
C ASP A 5 -2.61 5.72 -11.50
N VAL A 6 -3.42 4.66 -11.32
CA VAL A 6 -4.13 4.40 -10.05
C VAL A 6 -3.16 3.89 -8.97
N LEU A 7 -3.18 4.48 -7.77
CA LEU A 7 -2.15 4.34 -6.72
C LEU A 7 -2.63 3.62 -5.45
N LEU A 8 -3.30 2.46 -5.61
CA LEU A 8 -4.09 1.85 -4.54
C LEU A 8 -3.29 1.36 -3.33
N LEU A 9 -3.73 1.77 -2.13
CA LEU A 9 -3.37 1.15 -0.84
C LEU A 9 -4.31 -0.03 -0.54
N VAL A 10 -3.90 -1.25 -0.90
CA VAL A 10 -4.74 -2.45 -0.76
C VAL A 10 -4.36 -3.22 0.50
N GLU A 11 -5.34 -3.50 1.35
CA GLU A 11 -5.21 -4.47 2.43
C GLU A 11 -5.57 -5.86 1.89
N LEU A 12 -4.58 -6.66 1.52
CA LEU A 12 -4.83 -8.02 1.03
C LEU A 12 -5.05 -8.97 2.20
N LYS A 13 -6.26 -9.53 2.32
CA LYS A 13 -6.55 -10.63 3.25
C LYS A 13 -6.22 -11.97 2.58
N PRO A 14 -5.32 -12.81 3.14
CA PRO A 14 -4.78 -14.00 2.48
C PRO A 14 -5.82 -15.05 2.05
N ALA A 15 -7.01 -15.06 2.66
CA ALA A 15 -8.01 -16.12 2.45
C ALA A 15 -9.04 -15.82 1.36
N GLU A 16 -9.09 -14.59 0.82
CA GLU A 16 -10.23 -14.13 -0.02
C GLU A 16 -9.94 -14.09 -1.53
N LEU A 17 -8.82 -14.65 -2.00
CA LEU A 17 -8.43 -14.60 -3.42
C LEU A 17 -8.22 -15.98 -4.07
N PRO A 18 -9.30 -16.71 -4.42
CA PRO A 18 -9.20 -17.95 -5.21
C PRO A 18 -8.81 -17.72 -6.68
N GLN A 19 -8.86 -16.47 -7.18
CA GLN A 19 -8.59 -16.10 -8.57
C GLN A 19 -7.11 -15.76 -8.86
N LEU A 20 -6.25 -15.67 -7.85
CA LEU A 20 -4.84 -15.30 -7.98
C LEU A 20 -3.96 -16.55 -8.18
N HIS A 21 -4.22 -17.29 -9.24
CA HIS A 21 -3.49 -18.53 -9.55
C HIS A 21 -2.08 -18.31 -10.11
N ASP A 22 -1.70 -17.07 -10.43
CA ASP A 22 -0.36 -16.77 -10.94
C ASP A 22 0.40 -15.82 -10.00
N ARG A 23 0.97 -16.41 -8.94
CA ARG A 23 1.74 -15.70 -7.89
C ARG A 23 3.14 -15.31 -8.37
N GLU A 24 3.61 -15.90 -9.47
CA GLU A 24 4.96 -15.67 -10.00
C GLU A 24 5.08 -14.41 -10.85
N THR A 25 3.98 -13.92 -11.44
CA THR A 25 3.98 -12.76 -12.35
C THR A 25 3.90 -11.41 -11.64
N LEU A 26 3.46 -11.37 -10.39
CA LEU A 26 3.10 -10.12 -9.70
C LEU A 26 4.21 -9.52 -8.84
N VAL A 27 5.11 -10.36 -8.33
CA VAL A 27 6.18 -9.95 -7.41
C VAL A 27 7.36 -10.90 -7.61
N ASP A 28 8.58 -10.37 -7.66
CA ASP A 28 9.79 -11.19 -7.62
C ASP A 28 9.81 -12.02 -6.31
N LYS A 29 10.20 -13.29 -6.42
CA LYS A 29 10.19 -14.28 -5.33
C LYS A 29 10.85 -13.76 -4.05
N ARG A 30 11.83 -12.86 -4.15
CA ARG A 30 12.52 -12.25 -3.00
C ARG A 30 11.62 -11.41 -2.08
N TYR A 31 10.48 -10.90 -2.56
CA TYR A 31 9.55 -10.09 -1.76
C TYR A 31 8.29 -10.85 -1.33
N HIS A 32 8.15 -12.12 -1.71
CA HIS A 32 6.94 -12.91 -1.41
C HIS A 32 6.69 -13.06 0.10
N ARG A 33 7.73 -13.15 0.91
CA ARG A 33 7.58 -13.28 2.36
C ARG A 33 6.95 -12.04 3.01
N ASP A 34 7.22 -10.85 2.45
CA ASP A 34 6.71 -9.59 2.98
C ASP A 34 5.28 -9.31 2.51
N VAL A 35 4.89 -9.85 1.35
CA VAL A 35 3.56 -9.67 0.74
C VAL A 35 2.54 -10.73 1.20
N TRP A 36 2.96 -11.95 1.57
CA TRP A 36 2.05 -13.09 1.87
C TRP A 36 2.00 -13.52 3.35
N ARG A 37 2.29 -12.65 4.32
CA ARG A 37 2.09 -12.99 5.75
C ARG A 37 0.61 -12.87 6.20
N PRO A 38 0.14 -13.67 7.17
CA PRO A 38 -1.27 -13.67 7.59
C PRO A 38 -1.58 -12.74 8.79
N VAL A 39 -2.40 -11.73 8.48
CA VAL A 39 -3.31 -10.93 9.34
C VAL A 39 -2.65 -10.14 10.49
N GLY A 40 -2.66 -8.81 10.34
CA GLY A 40 -1.82 -7.84 11.07
C GLY A 40 -0.75 -7.17 10.18
N ASP A 41 -0.74 -7.54 8.90
CA ASP A 41 0.35 -7.40 7.95
C ASP A 41 0.30 -6.14 7.09
N PRO A 42 1.44 -5.71 6.52
CA PRO A 42 1.45 -4.59 5.61
C PRO A 42 0.50 -4.80 4.43
N GLY A 43 -0.30 -3.79 4.09
CA GLY A 43 -0.96 -3.75 2.79
C GLY A 43 0.06 -3.51 1.67
N THR A 44 -0.37 -3.69 0.42
CA THR A 44 0.46 -3.45 -0.76
C THR A 44 0.14 -2.12 -1.40
N ILE A 45 1.15 -1.54 -2.05
CA ILE A 45 1.00 -0.33 -2.87
C ILE A 45 1.02 -0.77 -4.32
N LEU A 46 -0.02 -0.42 -5.06
CA LEU A 46 -0.06 -0.60 -6.51
C LEU A 46 0.30 0.73 -7.18
N VAL A 47 1.27 0.74 -8.08
CA VAL A 47 1.62 1.87 -8.94
C VAL A 47 1.62 1.35 -10.37
N ASP A 48 0.80 1.93 -11.24
CA ASP A 48 0.79 1.60 -12.68
C ASP A 48 0.59 0.08 -12.94
N GLY A 49 -0.25 -0.55 -12.13
CA GLY A 49 -0.54 -1.99 -12.21
C GLY A 49 0.56 -2.90 -11.67
N GLN A 50 1.60 -2.36 -11.05
CA GLN A 50 2.71 -3.11 -10.45
C GLN A 50 2.76 -2.89 -8.93
N ILE A 51 3.15 -3.92 -8.19
CA ILE A 51 3.37 -3.77 -6.74
C ILE A 51 4.68 -3.01 -6.54
N ALA A 52 4.58 -1.80 -6.00
CA ALA A 52 5.71 -0.90 -5.81
C ALA A 52 6.25 -0.88 -4.38
N GLY A 53 5.59 -1.58 -3.46
CA GLY A 53 5.99 -1.63 -2.06
C GLY A 53 4.89 -2.10 -1.13
N THR A 54 5.12 -1.83 0.14
CA THR A 54 4.24 -2.17 1.25
C THR A 54 3.86 -0.92 2.03
N TRP A 55 2.74 -0.97 2.73
CA TRP A 55 2.32 0.09 3.66
C TRP A 55 1.77 -0.49 4.96
N ARG A 56 1.92 0.25 6.06
CA ARG A 56 1.38 -0.15 7.38
C ARG A 56 0.64 1.01 8.02
N PRO A 57 -0.64 0.84 8.41
CA PRO A 57 -1.34 1.81 9.23
C PRO A 57 -0.98 1.66 10.71
N ARG A 58 -0.80 2.77 11.40
CA ARG A 58 -0.69 2.86 12.85
C ARG A 58 -1.60 3.96 13.36
N LYS A 59 -2.65 3.60 14.08
CA LYS A 59 -3.58 4.57 14.69
C LYS A 59 -3.16 4.90 16.11
N SER A 60 -3.22 6.18 16.48
CA SER A 60 -3.08 6.69 17.85
C SER A 60 -4.16 7.73 18.11
N GLY A 61 -5.15 7.39 18.95
CA GLY A 61 -6.31 8.24 19.19
C GLY A 61 -7.05 8.55 17.88
N ARG A 62 -7.10 9.83 17.50
CA ARG A 62 -7.71 10.29 16.23
C ARG A 62 -6.69 10.56 15.12
N SER A 63 -5.41 10.21 15.32
CA SER A 63 -4.38 10.33 14.29
C SER A 63 -4.03 8.97 13.69
N LEU A 64 -3.79 8.94 12.38
CA LEU A 64 -3.30 7.78 11.65
C LEU A 64 -1.91 8.09 11.12
N THR A 65 -0.96 7.18 11.27
CA THR A 65 0.31 7.22 10.56
C THR A 65 0.31 6.08 9.56
N ILE A 66 0.59 6.37 8.29
CA ILE A 66 0.79 5.36 7.26
C ILE A 66 2.29 5.35 6.92
N SER A 67 2.97 4.26 7.22
CA SER A 67 4.35 4.04 6.82
C SER A 67 4.37 3.30 5.50
N ILE A 68 4.92 3.91 4.47
CA ILE A 68 5.09 3.37 3.11
C ILE A 68 6.54 2.97 2.92
N LYS A 69 6.79 1.72 2.53
CA LYS A 69 8.11 1.20 2.18
C LYS A 69 8.13 0.74 0.73
N THR A 70 8.84 1.44 -0.13
CA THR A 70 8.84 1.20 -1.58
C THR A 70 10.06 0.40 -2.02
N PHE A 71 9.91 -0.43 -3.06
CA PHE A 71 11.02 -1.22 -3.60
C PHE A 71 12.07 -0.36 -4.28
N ASP A 72 11.65 0.77 -4.86
CA ASP A 72 12.49 1.77 -5.50
C ASP A 72 12.01 3.18 -5.16
N SER A 73 12.81 4.18 -5.48
CA SER A 73 12.43 5.59 -5.32
C SER A 73 11.20 5.93 -6.17
N LEU A 74 10.16 6.46 -5.52
CA LEU A 74 8.96 6.92 -6.22
C LEU A 74 9.05 8.40 -6.64
N PRO A 75 8.62 8.76 -7.87
CA PRO A 75 8.49 10.15 -8.29
C PRO A 75 7.63 10.96 -7.31
N ALA A 76 7.95 12.25 -7.14
CA ALA A 76 7.23 13.14 -6.24
C ALA A 76 5.72 13.19 -6.51
N ALA A 77 5.30 13.09 -7.79
CA ALA A 77 3.91 13.01 -8.18
C ALA A 77 3.20 11.77 -7.59
N LYS A 78 3.82 10.59 -7.67
CA LYS A 78 3.27 9.35 -7.13
C LYS A 78 3.21 9.38 -5.59
N ARG A 79 4.25 9.96 -4.94
CA ARG A 79 4.23 10.19 -3.48
C ARG A 79 3.10 11.14 -3.06
N LYS A 80 2.82 12.19 -3.83
CA LYS A 80 1.71 13.11 -3.56
C LYS A 80 0.35 12.41 -3.68
N SER A 81 0.16 11.60 -4.72
CA SER A 81 -1.07 10.84 -4.90
C SER A 81 -1.28 9.82 -3.77
N LEU A 82 -0.24 9.11 -3.32
CA LEU A 82 -0.32 8.21 -2.15
C LEU A 82 -0.71 8.94 -0.85
N LYS A 83 -0.24 10.18 -0.68
CA LYS A 83 -0.69 11.03 0.44
C LYS A 83 -2.19 11.35 0.34
N GLY A 84 -2.67 11.67 -0.85
CA GLY A 84 -4.10 11.90 -1.10
C GLY A 84 -4.97 10.64 -0.85
N GLU A 85 -4.47 9.45 -1.18
CA GLU A 85 -5.18 8.21 -0.83
C GLU A 85 -5.18 7.94 0.69
N ALA A 86 -4.05 8.19 1.36
CA ALA A 86 -3.96 8.08 2.82
C ALA A 86 -4.96 8.99 3.54
N GLU A 87 -5.18 10.21 3.04
CA GLU A 87 -6.19 11.15 3.54
C GLU A 87 -7.62 10.60 3.42
N GLN A 88 -7.92 9.85 2.35
CA GLN A 88 -9.22 9.19 2.17
C GLN A 88 -9.38 7.97 3.10
N ILE A 89 -8.30 7.27 3.43
CA ILE A 89 -8.32 6.10 4.35
C ILE A 89 -8.51 6.52 5.80
N ALA A 90 -7.97 7.68 6.19
CA ALA A 90 -8.01 8.18 7.56
C ALA A 90 -9.41 8.14 8.21
N PRO A 91 -10.47 8.73 7.61
CA PRO A 91 -11.81 8.71 8.18
C PRO A 91 -12.41 7.30 8.24
N LEU A 92 -12.12 6.44 7.25
CA LEU A 92 -12.58 5.03 7.24
C LEU A 92 -11.99 4.23 8.39
N ARG A 93 -10.82 4.62 8.89
CA ARG A 93 -10.17 4.04 10.08
C ARG A 93 -10.46 4.85 11.35
N GLY A 94 -11.40 5.79 11.32
CA GLY A 94 -11.82 6.62 12.45
C GLY A 94 -10.74 7.58 12.94
N ALA A 95 -9.88 8.06 12.05
CA ALA A 95 -8.90 9.12 12.30
C ALA A 95 -9.33 10.43 11.60
N SER A 96 -9.04 11.56 12.22
CA SER A 96 -9.28 12.91 11.67
C SER A 96 -8.03 13.57 11.09
N SER A 97 -6.86 12.97 11.30
CA SER A 97 -5.60 13.39 10.70
C SER A 97 -4.82 12.17 10.24
N VAL A 98 -4.03 12.35 9.19
CA VAL A 98 -3.09 11.33 8.73
C VAL A 98 -1.71 11.93 8.47
N ASP A 99 -0.68 11.21 8.87
CA ASP A 99 0.71 11.45 8.46
C ASP A 99 1.20 10.28 7.60
N VAL A 100 2.04 10.59 6.60
CA VAL A 100 2.57 9.58 5.67
C VAL A 100 4.08 9.66 5.63
N ALA A 101 4.72 8.62 6.13
CA ALA A 101 6.16 8.44 6.08
C ALA A 101 6.52 7.54 4.90
N PHE A 102 7.59 7.89 4.18
CA PHE A 102 8.12 7.10 3.06
C PHE A 102 9.53 6.62 3.40
N ASP A 103 9.79 5.37 3.11
CA ASP A 103 11.09 4.72 3.18
C ASP A 103 11.31 3.86 1.93
N THR A 104 12.56 3.54 1.62
CA THR A 104 12.93 2.61 0.54
C THR A 104 13.60 1.39 1.16
N TYR A 105 13.51 0.22 0.53
CA TYR A 105 14.18 -1.01 1.01
C TYR A 105 15.71 -0.90 1.07
#